data_AF-A0A539D433-F1
#
_entry.id   AF-A0A539D433-F1
#
_cell.length_a   1.000
_cell.length_b   1.000
_cell.length_c   1.000
_cell.angle_alpha   90.00
_cell.angle_beta   90.00
_cell.angle_gamma   90.00
#
_symmetry.space_group_name_H-M   'P 1'
#
loop_
_entity.id
_entity.type
_entity.pdbx_description
1 polymer ?
#
loop_
_entity_poly.entity_id
_entity_poly.type
_entity_poly.pdbx_seq_one_letter_code
_entity_poly.pdbx_strand_id
1 'polypeptide(L)'
;MAIAAYLSYGAEDSAAARDIARELEAHGLPATLTAVDRAQAILDARCLVALISPGAEADEAAARDLAFAIANGKPIVPVLLKDVSAEGVRPVLDLQNRLDAREGLSNPVLSAIVARVRAFAEAGRTIAMLNIKGGVGKTVLAANVFAAAHLELGKSVCFIDLDPQHNLSQFFLPPEERNRVRADAMTIYSVFIAKGPLSTPRENFARMPVQLNRARGMGKQRFDLVVGDERLFEFTLDGRTERERADALSRFHDLVAQLRAKYDLVVIDVNPCATFLTRCAVTASDHIVAPVRPEKYSLTGLNMLEQVTRQIRGRPLKSSEFSVLLNGVADRPRTRGGYDVDQATREEIAAAPFFGSALLGPAIPYTTHLRTTPIDRYVVNPISLTAMKQFAQRMLKESLASAAIDIIKRAGA
;
A
#
# COMPACT_ATOMS: atom_id res chain seq x y z
N MET A 1 10.28 3.82 17.06
CA MET A 1 10.71 4.67 15.93
C MET A 1 10.77 3.81 14.68
N ALA A 2 10.33 4.32 13.53
CA ALA A 2 10.47 3.58 12.27
C ALA A 2 11.96 3.51 11.90
N ILE A 3 12.43 2.32 11.52
CA ILE A 3 13.80 2.12 11.03
C ILE A 3 13.86 2.64 9.60
N ALA A 4 14.87 3.44 9.25
CA ALA A 4 15.04 3.89 7.86
C ALA A 4 15.56 2.75 6.99
N ALA A 5 16.57 2.01 7.46
CA ALA A 5 17.14 0.88 6.74
C ALA A 5 17.47 -0.32 7.63
N TYR A 6 17.17 -1.51 7.14
CA TYR A 6 17.78 -2.75 7.65
C TYR A 6 18.94 -3.14 6.73
N LEU A 7 20.12 -3.42 7.29
CA LEU A 7 21.29 -3.83 6.53
C LEU A 7 21.38 -5.35 6.51
N SER A 8 21.34 -5.94 5.31
CA SER A 8 21.60 -7.37 5.09
C SER A 8 23.02 -7.55 4.57
N TYR A 9 23.80 -8.37 5.27
CA TYR A 9 25.23 -8.58 5.01
C TYR A 9 25.70 -9.93 5.58
N GLY A 10 26.76 -10.50 5.00
CA GLY A 10 27.45 -11.66 5.55
C GLY A 10 28.47 -11.26 6.63
N ALA A 11 28.86 -12.18 7.51
CA ALA A 11 29.75 -11.89 8.64
C ALA A 11 31.05 -11.15 8.26
N GLU A 12 31.63 -11.47 7.09
CA GLU A 12 32.85 -10.82 6.57
C GLU A 12 32.67 -9.34 6.21
N ASP A 13 31.45 -8.91 5.90
CA ASP A 13 31.12 -7.54 5.48
C ASP A 13 30.68 -6.65 6.65
N SER A 14 30.75 -7.15 7.89
CA SER A 14 30.24 -6.46 9.07
C SER A 14 30.89 -5.10 9.34
N ALA A 15 32.14 -4.90 8.91
CA ALA A 15 32.81 -3.60 8.98
C ALA A 15 32.15 -2.58 8.04
N ALA A 16 31.95 -2.94 6.77
CA ALA A 16 31.28 -2.10 5.78
C ALA A 16 29.84 -1.77 6.19
N ALA A 17 29.11 -2.75 6.74
CA ALA A 17 27.77 -2.53 7.28
C ALA A 17 27.78 -1.49 8.41
N ARG A 18 28.72 -1.59 9.37
CA ARG A 18 28.88 -0.62 10.45
C ARG A 18 29.20 0.79 9.94
N ASP A 19 30.01 0.90 8.91
CA ASP A 19 30.34 2.21 8.31
C ASP A 19 29.13 2.85 7.66
N ILE A 20 28.36 2.09 6.86
CA ILE A 20 27.11 2.56 6.26
C ILE A 20 26.10 2.96 7.34
N ALA A 21 25.94 2.14 8.39
CA ALA A 21 25.01 2.44 9.46
C ALA A 21 25.36 3.75 10.18
N ARG A 22 26.64 3.97 10.51
CA ARG A 22 27.11 5.24 11.12
C ARG A 22 26.81 6.44 10.21
N GLU A 23 27.04 6.29 8.91
CA GLU A 23 26.78 7.36 7.95
C GLU A 23 25.29 7.69 7.85
N LEU A 24 24.42 6.68 7.83
CA LEU A 24 22.97 6.86 7.83
C LEU A 24 22.50 7.55 9.12
N GLU A 25 22.99 7.12 10.27
CA GLU A 25 22.65 7.70 11.57
C GLU A 25 23.10 9.16 11.69
N ALA A 26 24.29 9.50 11.18
CA ALA A 26 24.78 10.88 11.11
C ALA A 26 23.85 11.80 10.30
N HIS A 27 23.08 11.22 9.37
CA HIS A 27 22.09 11.91 8.53
C HIS A 27 20.65 11.80 9.04
N GLY A 28 20.45 11.33 10.29
CA GLY A 28 19.14 11.18 10.91
C GLY A 28 18.30 10.02 10.36
N LEU A 29 18.94 9.02 9.75
CA LEU A 29 18.30 7.84 9.20
C LEU A 29 18.65 6.61 10.06
N PRO A 30 17.77 6.19 10.99
CA PRO A 30 18.07 5.06 11.87
C PRO A 30 18.32 3.78 11.06
N ALA A 31 19.44 3.11 11.33
CA ALA A 31 19.82 1.87 10.68
C ALA A 31 19.76 0.70 11.67
N THR A 32 19.48 -0.50 11.18
CA THR A 32 19.53 -1.73 11.98
C THR A 32 20.45 -2.74 11.32
N LEU A 33 21.47 -3.16 12.06
CA LEU A 33 22.48 -4.14 11.65
C LEU A 33 22.12 -5.56 12.12
N THR A 34 21.62 -5.65 13.35
CA THR A 34 21.29 -6.92 14.01
C THR A 34 19.98 -6.77 14.76
N ALA A 35 19.12 -7.77 14.70
CA ALA A 35 17.87 -7.82 15.44
C ALA A 35 17.60 -9.24 15.93
N VAL A 36 17.01 -9.37 17.13
CA VAL A 36 16.54 -10.66 17.66
C VAL A 36 15.47 -11.25 16.73
N ASP A 37 14.57 -10.40 16.24
CA ASP A 37 13.59 -10.73 15.22
C ASP A 37 13.91 -9.98 13.91
N ARG A 38 14.69 -10.62 13.02
CA ARG A 38 15.12 -10.05 11.74
C ARG A 38 13.92 -9.80 10.81
N ALA A 39 12.97 -10.73 10.76
CA ALA A 39 11.77 -10.60 9.93
C ALA A 39 10.96 -9.35 10.31
N GLN A 40 10.79 -9.12 11.62
CA GLN A 40 10.12 -7.92 12.08
C GLN A 40 10.90 -6.64 11.78
N ALA A 41 12.23 -6.65 11.96
CA ALA A 41 13.07 -5.49 11.68
C ALA A 41 13.04 -5.10 10.18
N ILE A 42 13.07 -6.08 9.28
CA ILE A 42 12.92 -5.87 7.83
C ILE A 42 11.57 -5.24 7.52
N LEU A 43 10.49 -5.72 8.16
CA LEU A 43 9.16 -5.18 7.94
C LEU A 43 8.95 -3.78 8.54
N ASP A 44 9.64 -3.44 9.62
CA ASP A 44 9.63 -2.10 10.21
C ASP A 44 10.49 -1.10 9.42
N ALA A 45 11.48 -1.59 8.69
CA ALA A 45 12.36 -0.77 7.86
C ALA A 45 11.65 -0.23 6.60
N ARG A 46 12.05 0.97 6.17
CA ARG A 46 11.56 1.58 4.91
C ARG A 46 12.18 0.93 3.68
N CYS A 47 13.43 0.48 3.80
CA CYS A 47 14.13 -0.26 2.76
C CYS A 47 15.15 -1.24 3.37
N LEU A 48 15.63 -2.16 2.54
CA LEU A 48 16.78 -3.00 2.81
C LEU A 48 18.02 -2.40 2.12
N VAL A 49 19.15 -2.31 2.81
CA VAL A 49 20.46 -2.09 2.16
C VAL A 49 21.14 -3.46 2.09
N ALA A 50 21.26 -4.02 0.89
CA ALA A 50 21.82 -5.34 0.67
C ALA A 50 23.28 -5.20 0.23
N LEU A 51 24.20 -5.67 1.08
CA LEU A 51 25.63 -5.73 0.77
C LEU A 51 25.91 -7.00 -0.02
N ILE A 52 26.50 -6.83 -1.20
CA ILE A 52 26.69 -7.89 -2.19
C ILE A 52 28.17 -8.24 -2.24
N SER A 53 28.50 -9.46 -1.82
CA SER A 53 29.84 -10.04 -1.78
C SER A 53 29.72 -11.58 -1.82
N PRO A 54 30.79 -12.32 -2.13
CA PRO A 54 30.79 -13.78 -2.00
C PRO A 54 30.44 -14.28 -0.59
N GLY A 55 30.86 -13.58 0.47
CA GLY A 55 30.51 -13.97 1.84
C GLY A 55 29.04 -13.72 2.17
N ALA A 56 28.44 -12.65 1.65
CA ALA A 56 27.01 -12.41 1.78
C ALA A 56 26.17 -13.43 0.98
N GLU A 57 26.66 -13.90 -0.19
CA GLU A 57 26.03 -14.98 -0.95
C GLU A 57 26.05 -16.32 -0.21
N ALA A 58 27.16 -16.63 0.48
CA ALA A 58 27.31 -17.86 1.26
C ALA A 58 26.60 -17.81 2.62
N ASP A 59 26.21 -16.63 3.11
CA ASP A 59 25.54 -16.45 4.40
C ASP A 59 24.03 -16.72 4.28
N GLU A 60 23.59 -17.85 4.84
CA GLU A 60 22.18 -18.25 4.83
C GLU A 60 21.23 -17.23 5.47
N ALA A 61 21.72 -16.41 6.42
CA ALA A 61 20.89 -15.43 7.08
C ALA A 61 20.73 -14.17 6.22
N ALA A 62 21.79 -13.70 5.56
CA ALA A 62 21.71 -12.61 4.58
C ALA A 62 20.81 -12.97 3.39
N ALA A 63 20.92 -14.20 2.89
CA ALA A 63 20.07 -14.73 1.82
C ALA A 63 18.59 -14.79 2.23
N ARG A 64 18.29 -15.27 3.45
CA ARG A 64 16.93 -15.32 3.98
C ARG A 64 16.32 -13.93 4.15
N ASP A 65 17.08 -12.98 4.70
CA ASP A 65 16.62 -11.61 4.87
C ASP A 65 16.28 -10.96 3.53
N LEU A 66 17.15 -11.16 2.54
CA LEU A 66 16.94 -10.64 1.20
C LEU A 66 15.68 -11.24 0.56
N ALA A 67 15.54 -12.57 0.59
CA ALA A 67 14.36 -13.25 0.05
C ALA A 67 13.06 -12.79 0.76
N PHE A 68 13.11 -12.62 2.08
CA PHE A 68 11.98 -12.18 2.88
C PHE A 68 11.59 -10.72 2.56
N ALA A 69 12.57 -9.84 2.41
CA ALA A 69 12.36 -8.44 2.01
C ALA A 69 11.65 -8.37 0.65
N ILE A 70 12.12 -9.15 -0.34
CA ILE A 70 11.56 -9.20 -1.69
C ILE A 70 10.14 -9.76 -1.69
N ALA A 71 9.91 -10.86 -0.97
CA ALA A 71 8.59 -11.46 -0.84
C ALA A 71 7.55 -10.50 -0.23
N ASN A 72 8.01 -9.54 0.58
CA ASN A 72 7.20 -8.51 1.23
C ASN A 72 7.34 -7.12 0.56
N GLY A 73 7.81 -7.05 -0.68
CA GLY A 73 7.84 -5.81 -1.47
C GLY A 73 8.68 -4.69 -0.88
N LYS A 74 9.69 -5.02 -0.08
CA LYS A 74 10.60 -4.02 0.48
C LYS A 74 11.55 -3.51 -0.60
N PRO A 75 11.66 -2.18 -0.78
CA PRO A 75 12.66 -1.62 -1.67
C PRO A 75 14.07 -2.01 -1.21
N ILE A 76 14.96 -2.25 -2.18
CA ILE A 76 16.32 -2.68 -1.91
C ILE A 76 17.30 -1.70 -2.52
N VAL A 77 18.32 -1.34 -1.74
CA VAL A 77 19.50 -0.62 -2.17
C VAL A 77 20.65 -1.62 -2.28
N PRO A 78 20.91 -2.17 -3.48
CA PRO A 78 22.02 -3.10 -3.69
C PRO A 78 23.35 -2.34 -3.69
N VAL A 79 24.30 -2.77 -2.86
CA VAL A 79 25.66 -2.20 -2.73
C VAL A 79 26.67 -3.31 -3.01
N LEU A 80 27.40 -3.21 -4.12
CA LEU A 80 28.38 -4.20 -4.55
C LEU A 80 29.73 -3.94 -3.88
N LEU A 81 30.14 -4.81 -2.96
CA LEU A 81 31.42 -4.72 -2.24
C LEU A 81 32.54 -5.50 -2.94
N LYS A 82 32.22 -6.63 -3.56
CA LYS A 82 33.17 -7.51 -4.26
C LYS A 82 32.47 -8.10 -5.48
N ASP A 83 33.25 -8.55 -6.47
CA ASP A 83 32.68 -9.27 -7.60
C ASP A 83 32.00 -10.56 -7.12
N VAL A 84 30.80 -10.79 -7.63
CA VAL A 84 29.99 -11.97 -7.36
C VAL A 84 29.71 -12.72 -8.65
N SER A 85 29.50 -14.03 -8.54
CA SER A 85 29.13 -14.84 -9.70
C SER A 85 27.76 -14.40 -10.22
N ALA A 86 27.57 -14.41 -11.55
CA ALA A 86 26.30 -14.03 -12.15
C ALA A 86 25.13 -14.94 -11.73
N GLU A 87 25.40 -16.11 -11.16
CA GLU A 87 24.41 -17.14 -10.81
C GLU A 87 23.89 -17.01 -9.36
N GLY A 88 24.64 -16.38 -8.45
CA GLY A 88 24.30 -16.30 -7.02
C GLY A 88 23.26 -15.24 -6.64
N VAL A 89 23.31 -14.04 -7.27
CA VAL A 89 22.50 -12.86 -6.85
C VAL A 89 21.51 -12.35 -7.90
N ARG A 90 21.76 -12.62 -9.19
CA ARG A 90 20.97 -12.05 -10.30
C ARG A 90 19.50 -12.44 -10.41
N PRO A 91 19.00 -13.60 -9.95
CA PRO A 91 17.60 -13.95 -10.18
C PRO A 91 16.62 -13.05 -9.41
N VAL A 92 17.09 -12.32 -8.39
CA VAL A 92 16.22 -11.66 -7.41
C VAL A 92 16.54 -10.17 -7.21
N LEU A 93 17.77 -9.71 -7.50
CA LEU A 93 18.18 -8.31 -7.36
C LEU A 93 18.39 -7.62 -8.71
N ASP A 94 17.81 -6.42 -8.86
CA ASP A 94 18.15 -5.53 -9.98
C ASP A 94 19.56 -4.95 -9.79
N LEU A 95 20.55 -5.68 -10.30
CA LEU A 95 21.95 -5.26 -10.28
C LEU A 95 22.27 -4.13 -11.26
N GLN A 96 21.36 -3.77 -12.16
CA GLN A 96 21.58 -2.62 -13.05
C GLN A 96 21.56 -1.32 -12.27
N ASN A 97 20.76 -1.26 -11.20
CA ASN A 97 20.67 -0.11 -10.31
C ASN A 97 21.57 -0.22 -9.07
N ARG A 98 22.59 -1.09 -9.04
CA ARG A 98 23.50 -1.20 -7.88
C ARG A 98 24.39 0.02 -7.67
N LEU A 99 24.79 0.25 -6.42
CA LEU A 99 25.89 1.15 -6.08
C LEU A 99 27.19 0.35 -6.03
N ASP A 100 28.22 0.82 -6.72
CA ASP A 100 29.51 0.12 -6.81
C ASP A 100 30.45 0.64 -5.72
N ALA A 101 30.85 -0.25 -4.82
CA ALA A 101 31.71 0.02 -3.67
C ALA A 101 32.94 -0.92 -3.65
N ARG A 102 33.30 -1.51 -4.79
CA ARG A 102 34.44 -2.46 -4.90
C ARG A 102 35.79 -1.83 -4.58
N GLU A 103 35.92 -0.53 -4.82
CA GLU A 103 37.11 0.26 -4.45
C GLU A 103 37.02 0.83 -3.01
N GLY A 104 35.99 0.43 -2.25
CA GLY A 104 35.72 0.87 -0.88
C GLY A 104 34.55 1.86 -0.77
N LEU A 105 34.13 2.11 0.48
CA LEU A 105 33.06 3.04 0.84
C LEU A 105 33.54 4.50 0.83
N SER A 106 33.86 5.01 -0.35
CA SER A 106 34.22 6.41 -0.52
C SER A 106 33.04 7.36 -0.21
N ASN A 107 33.33 8.64 0.09
CA ASN A 107 32.30 9.64 0.37
C ASN A 107 31.19 9.72 -0.71
N PRO A 108 31.49 9.65 -2.02
CA PRO A 108 30.44 9.61 -3.05
C PRO A 108 29.50 8.40 -2.94
N VAL A 109 30.05 7.21 -2.66
CA VAL A 109 29.27 5.97 -2.51
C VAL A 109 28.36 6.06 -1.30
N LEU A 110 28.92 6.46 -0.15
CA LEU A 110 28.20 6.67 1.09
C LEU A 110 27.06 7.70 0.93
N SER A 111 27.36 8.83 0.29
CA SER A 111 26.36 9.87 -0.02
C SER A 111 25.24 9.34 -0.91
N ALA A 112 25.55 8.49 -1.89
CA ALA A 112 24.55 7.86 -2.75
C ALA A 112 23.67 6.86 -2.00
N ILE A 113 24.24 6.10 -1.05
CA ILE A 113 23.47 5.21 -0.16
C ILE A 113 22.51 6.04 0.69
N VAL A 114 23.00 7.08 1.36
CA VAL A 114 22.19 8.01 2.18
C VAL A 114 21.05 8.61 1.37
N ALA A 115 21.34 9.09 0.15
CA ALA A 115 20.33 9.68 -0.72
C ALA A 115 19.21 8.68 -1.07
N ARG A 116 19.56 7.42 -1.39
CA ARG A 116 18.57 6.39 -1.70
C ARG A 116 17.75 5.96 -0.48
N VAL A 117 18.40 5.75 0.67
CA VAL A 117 17.69 5.40 1.91
C VAL A 117 16.77 6.54 2.33
N ARG A 118 17.22 7.80 2.23
CA ARG A 118 16.40 8.98 2.49
C ARG A 118 15.16 9.03 1.60
N ALA A 119 15.32 8.79 0.30
CA ALA A 119 14.19 8.78 -0.63
C ALA A 119 13.13 7.74 -0.24
N PHE A 120 13.52 6.56 0.25
CA PHE A 120 12.56 5.57 0.76
C PHE A 120 11.99 5.93 2.14
N ALA A 121 12.79 6.57 3.00
CA ALA A 121 12.34 7.04 4.30
C ALA A 121 11.27 8.15 4.19
N GLU A 122 11.42 9.01 3.19
CA GLU A 122 10.52 10.13 2.88
C GLU A 122 9.39 9.75 1.91
N ALA A 123 9.42 8.55 1.34
CA ALA A 123 8.38 8.07 0.42
C ALA A 123 7.01 8.00 1.11
N GLY A 124 5.97 8.38 0.38
CA GLY A 124 4.59 8.34 0.85
C GLY A 124 4.12 6.93 1.21
N ARG A 125 2.98 6.81 1.87
CA ARG A 125 2.51 5.56 2.47
C ARG A 125 1.51 4.84 1.61
N THR A 126 1.61 3.51 1.59
CA THR A 126 0.67 2.66 0.86
C THR A 126 -0.35 2.10 1.84
N ILE A 127 -1.63 2.35 1.58
CA ILE A 127 -2.74 1.89 2.41
C ILE A 127 -3.63 0.97 1.57
N ALA A 128 -3.83 -0.26 2.01
CA ALA A 128 -4.75 -1.20 1.37
C ALA A 128 -6.11 -1.21 2.07
N MET A 129 -7.17 -1.06 1.29
CA MET A 129 -8.54 -1.23 1.74
C MET A 129 -8.90 -2.71 1.57
N LEU A 130 -9.14 -3.43 2.66
CA LEU A 130 -9.28 -4.90 2.62
C LEU A 130 -10.41 -5.39 3.52
N ASN A 131 -11.30 -6.22 2.97
CA ASN A 131 -12.21 -7.05 3.75
C ASN A 131 -12.69 -8.21 2.87
N ILE A 132 -12.64 -9.42 3.41
CA ILE A 132 -13.13 -10.67 2.78
C ILE A 132 -14.66 -10.63 2.62
N LYS A 133 -15.38 -9.90 3.48
CA LYS A 133 -16.82 -9.70 3.30
C LYS A 133 -17.08 -8.69 2.17
N GLY A 134 -17.86 -9.12 1.19
CA GLY A 134 -18.39 -8.24 0.14
C GLY A 134 -19.38 -7.21 0.70
N GLY A 135 -19.57 -6.09 -0.02
CA GLY A 135 -20.64 -5.12 0.31
C GLY A 135 -20.43 -4.26 1.56
N VAL A 136 -19.28 -4.34 2.24
CA VAL A 136 -18.99 -3.52 3.44
C VAL A 136 -18.69 -2.04 3.15
N GLY A 137 -18.68 -1.64 1.86
CA GLY A 137 -18.41 -0.27 1.43
C GLY A 137 -16.94 0.06 1.20
N LYS A 138 -16.10 -0.94 0.89
CA LYS A 138 -14.64 -0.80 0.72
C LYS A 138 -14.23 0.24 -0.32
N THR A 139 -14.65 0.09 -1.57
CA THR A 139 -14.44 1.06 -2.66
C THR A 139 -14.97 2.45 -2.33
N VAL A 140 -16.18 2.51 -1.76
CA VAL A 140 -16.82 3.78 -1.40
C VAL A 140 -16.04 4.52 -0.32
N LEU A 141 -15.57 3.82 0.71
CA LEU A 141 -14.75 4.41 1.76
C LEU A 141 -13.35 4.75 1.25
N ALA A 142 -12.76 3.94 0.37
CA ALA A 142 -11.51 4.26 -0.31
C ALA A 142 -11.63 5.63 -1.01
N ALA A 143 -12.63 5.80 -1.86
CA ALA A 143 -12.83 7.05 -2.57
C ALA A 143 -13.05 8.24 -1.61
N ASN A 144 -13.95 8.10 -0.63
CA ASN A 144 -14.43 9.24 0.16
C ASN A 144 -13.51 9.62 1.33
N VAL A 145 -12.91 8.65 2.04
CA VAL A 145 -11.98 8.94 3.15
C VAL A 145 -10.72 9.61 2.61
N PHE A 146 -10.18 9.12 1.49
CA PHE A 146 -8.97 9.69 0.92
C PHE A 146 -9.22 10.93 0.07
N ALA A 147 -10.44 11.15 -0.44
CA ALA A 147 -10.86 12.47 -0.88
C ALA A 147 -10.87 13.48 0.27
N ALA A 148 -11.33 13.11 1.47
CA ALA A 148 -11.26 13.98 2.64
C ALA A 148 -9.80 14.26 3.05
N ALA A 149 -8.92 13.26 2.99
CA ALA A 149 -7.48 13.47 3.18
C ALA A 149 -6.90 14.51 2.20
N HIS A 150 -7.29 14.42 0.93
CA HIS A 150 -6.83 15.36 -0.09
C HIS A 150 -7.37 16.78 0.14
N LEU A 151 -8.67 16.91 0.36
CA LEU A 151 -9.36 18.20 0.43
C LEU A 151 -9.11 18.95 1.75
N GLU A 152 -9.08 18.22 2.87
CA GLU A 152 -8.99 18.84 4.20
C GLU A 152 -7.57 18.85 4.76
N LEU A 153 -6.73 17.87 4.38
CA LEU A 153 -5.36 17.74 4.89
C LEU A 153 -4.29 18.09 3.84
N GLY A 154 -4.70 18.38 2.61
CA GLY A 154 -3.77 18.75 1.53
C GLY A 154 -2.82 17.63 1.11
N LYS A 155 -3.18 16.36 1.36
CA LYS A 155 -2.36 15.21 0.95
C LYS A 155 -2.48 14.95 -0.54
N SER A 156 -1.37 14.65 -1.19
CA SER A 156 -1.37 14.09 -2.54
C SER A 156 -1.73 12.61 -2.49
N VAL A 157 -2.69 12.18 -3.32
CA VAL A 157 -3.25 10.82 -3.28
C VAL A 157 -3.21 10.18 -4.65
N CYS A 158 -2.75 8.95 -4.74
CA CYS A 158 -2.95 8.11 -5.92
C CYS A 158 -3.71 6.84 -5.53
N PHE A 159 -4.81 6.58 -6.22
CA PHE A 159 -5.53 5.33 -6.08
C PHE A 159 -4.96 4.27 -7.03
N ILE A 160 -5.09 3.01 -6.64
CA ILE A 160 -4.89 1.84 -7.50
C ILE A 160 -6.14 0.99 -7.36
N ASP A 161 -6.87 0.81 -8.46
CA ASP A 161 -8.02 -0.08 -8.51
C ASP A 161 -7.57 -1.49 -8.90
N LEU A 162 -7.43 -2.34 -7.89
CA LEU A 162 -6.96 -3.72 -7.99
C LEU A 162 -8.12 -4.74 -7.90
N ASP A 163 -9.36 -4.31 -8.14
CA ASP A 163 -10.52 -5.19 -8.25
C ASP A 163 -10.82 -5.48 -9.73
N PRO A 164 -10.99 -6.74 -10.17
CA PRO A 164 -11.48 -7.03 -11.52
C PRO A 164 -12.83 -6.34 -11.84
N GLN A 165 -13.68 -6.10 -10.86
CA GLN A 165 -14.91 -5.33 -11.05
C GLN A 165 -14.66 -3.83 -11.28
N HIS A 166 -13.44 -3.37 -11.00
CA HIS A 166 -12.94 -2.01 -11.27
C HIS A 166 -13.91 -0.89 -10.83
N ASN A 167 -14.59 -1.11 -9.71
CA ASN A 167 -15.66 -0.24 -9.22
C ASN A 167 -15.13 1.14 -8.82
N LEU A 168 -13.87 1.23 -8.36
CA LEU A 168 -13.25 2.51 -8.03
C LEU A 168 -13.03 3.35 -9.29
N SER A 169 -12.61 2.71 -10.37
CA SER A 169 -12.43 3.34 -11.67
C SER A 169 -13.76 3.77 -12.26
N GLN A 170 -14.80 2.95 -12.12
CA GLN A 170 -16.15 3.34 -12.51
C GLN A 170 -16.71 4.49 -11.68
N PHE A 171 -16.31 4.58 -10.41
CA PHE A 171 -16.69 5.69 -9.53
C PHE A 171 -16.08 7.02 -10.00
N PHE A 172 -14.85 7.02 -10.49
CA PHE A 172 -14.13 8.25 -10.83
C PHE A 172 -14.04 8.58 -12.32
N LEU A 173 -14.22 7.64 -13.24
CA LEU A 173 -13.97 7.91 -14.66
C LEU A 173 -15.17 7.48 -15.50
N PRO A 174 -15.55 8.25 -16.54
CA PRO A 174 -16.57 7.83 -17.48
C PRO A 174 -16.08 6.67 -18.37
N PRO A 175 -16.99 5.91 -19.00
CA PRO A 175 -16.62 4.78 -19.85
C PRO A 175 -15.62 5.14 -20.96
N GLU A 176 -15.76 6.30 -21.61
CA GLU A 176 -14.89 6.70 -22.73
C GLU A 176 -13.44 6.86 -22.31
N GLU A 177 -13.20 7.43 -21.13
CA GLU A 177 -11.85 7.63 -20.59
C GLU A 177 -11.24 6.30 -20.13
N ARG A 178 -12.02 5.44 -19.46
CA ARG A 178 -11.56 4.09 -19.10
C ARG A 178 -11.20 3.28 -20.33
N ASN A 179 -12.02 3.34 -21.38
CA ASN A 179 -11.79 2.65 -22.64
C ASN A 179 -10.51 3.15 -23.35
N ARG A 180 -10.25 4.46 -23.32
CA ARG A 180 -9.00 5.04 -23.86
C ARG A 180 -7.77 4.52 -23.11
N VAL A 181 -7.76 4.63 -21.78
CA VAL A 181 -6.66 4.14 -20.94
C VAL A 181 -6.41 2.64 -21.16
N ARG A 182 -7.48 1.86 -21.33
CA ARG A 182 -7.40 0.43 -21.66
C ARG A 182 -6.80 0.17 -23.04
N ALA A 183 -7.19 0.94 -24.06
CA ALA A 183 -6.69 0.82 -25.42
C ALA A 183 -5.19 1.16 -25.51
N ASP A 184 -4.74 2.14 -24.71
CA ASP A 184 -3.33 2.55 -24.63
C ASP A 184 -2.48 1.59 -23.76
N ALA A 185 -3.06 0.49 -23.28
CA ALA A 185 -2.46 -0.44 -22.34
C ALA A 185 -1.97 0.23 -21.03
N MET A 186 -2.63 1.28 -20.55
CA MET A 186 -2.23 2.04 -19.36
C MET A 186 -3.06 1.70 -18.10
N THR A 187 -3.69 0.52 -18.06
CA THR A 187 -4.41 0.00 -16.89
C THR A 187 -3.51 -0.84 -15.99
N ILE A 188 -3.92 -1.09 -14.75
CA ILE A 188 -3.21 -1.96 -13.81
C ILE A 188 -2.92 -3.35 -14.37
N TYR A 189 -3.76 -3.88 -15.26
CA TYR A 189 -3.53 -5.17 -15.92
C TYR A 189 -2.21 -5.17 -16.70
N SER A 190 -1.88 -4.06 -17.38
CA SER A 190 -0.63 -3.94 -18.15
C SER A 190 0.64 -4.00 -17.31
N VAL A 191 0.54 -3.65 -16.03
CA VAL A 191 1.62 -3.78 -15.06
C VAL A 191 1.88 -5.24 -14.77
N PHE A 192 0.84 -6.08 -14.68
CA PHE A 192 1.02 -7.51 -14.44
C PHE A 192 1.45 -8.31 -15.67
N ILE A 193 1.33 -7.75 -16.88
CA ILE A 193 1.80 -8.39 -18.09
C ILE A 193 3.26 -8.03 -18.35
N ALA A 194 4.11 -9.06 -18.46
CA ALA A 194 5.56 -8.93 -18.60
C ALA A 194 6.02 -8.51 -20.01
N LYS A 195 5.30 -8.97 -21.05
CA LYS A 195 5.72 -8.88 -22.45
C LYS A 195 4.51 -8.76 -23.37
N GLY A 196 4.76 -8.28 -24.59
CA GLY A 196 3.74 -8.15 -25.62
C GLY A 196 3.02 -6.80 -25.58
N PRO A 197 2.05 -6.58 -26.48
CA PRO A 197 1.43 -5.28 -26.72
C PRO A 197 0.60 -4.75 -25.55
N LEU A 198 0.23 -5.63 -24.61
CA LEU A 198 -0.52 -5.26 -23.40
C LEU A 198 0.39 -4.95 -22.21
N SER A 199 1.71 -5.07 -22.35
CA SER A 199 2.67 -4.79 -21.28
C SER A 199 3.06 -3.31 -21.28
N THR A 200 3.01 -2.69 -20.10
CA THR A 200 3.58 -1.35 -19.92
C THR A 200 5.03 -1.44 -19.43
N PRO A 201 6.00 -0.79 -20.07
CA PRO A 201 7.38 -0.74 -19.57
C PRO A 201 7.47 -0.10 -18.17
N ARG A 202 8.40 -0.58 -17.32
CA ARG A 202 8.50 -0.15 -15.92
C ARG A 202 8.76 1.35 -15.81
N GLU A 203 9.51 1.94 -16.75
CA GLU A 203 9.80 3.38 -16.84
C GLU A 203 8.55 4.25 -17.07
N ASN A 204 7.46 3.65 -17.53
CA ASN A 204 6.21 4.36 -17.80
C ASN A 204 5.18 4.23 -16.65
N PHE A 205 5.43 3.41 -15.63
CA PHE A 205 4.50 3.21 -14.52
C PHE A 205 4.13 4.52 -13.82
N ALA A 206 5.09 5.40 -13.58
CA ALA A 206 4.86 6.70 -12.96
C ALA A 206 4.03 7.70 -13.81
N ARG A 207 3.71 7.35 -15.07
CA ARG A 207 2.87 8.14 -16.00
C ARG A 207 1.47 7.55 -16.19
N MET A 208 1.22 6.35 -15.67
CA MET A 208 -0.09 5.69 -15.75
C MET A 208 -1.22 6.39 -14.99
N PRO A 209 -0.99 7.04 -13.82
CA PRO A 209 -2.08 7.65 -13.08
C PRO A 209 -2.82 8.72 -13.90
N VAL A 210 -4.14 8.59 -13.94
CA VAL A 210 -5.06 9.54 -14.56
C VAL A 210 -5.42 10.60 -13.54
N GLN A 211 -5.17 11.87 -13.86
CA GLN A 211 -5.50 12.98 -12.96
C GLN A 211 -7.01 13.09 -12.79
N LEU A 212 -7.50 13.12 -11.55
CA LEU A 212 -8.93 13.25 -11.25
C LEU A 212 -9.31 14.69 -10.85
N ASN A 213 -8.38 15.47 -10.29
CA ASN A 213 -8.67 16.82 -9.80
C ASN A 213 -8.60 17.94 -10.86
N ARG A 214 -9.42 17.85 -11.92
CA ARG A 214 -9.32 18.73 -13.10
C ARG A 214 -10.08 20.08 -13.00
N ALA A 215 -10.81 20.37 -11.92
CA ALA A 215 -11.50 21.67 -11.80
C ALA A 215 -10.54 22.81 -11.51
N ARG A 216 -10.91 23.98 -12.05
CA ARG A 216 -10.39 25.27 -11.58
C ARG A 216 -10.62 25.42 -10.07
N GLY A 217 -9.56 25.76 -9.34
CA GLY A 217 -9.60 26.03 -7.90
C GLY A 217 -9.48 24.79 -7.00
N MET A 218 -9.26 23.60 -7.55
CA MET A 218 -8.75 22.49 -6.74
C MET A 218 -7.30 22.74 -6.38
N GLY A 219 -6.90 22.36 -5.16
CA GLY A 219 -5.56 22.61 -4.63
C GLY A 219 -4.45 22.10 -5.58
N LYS A 220 -3.23 22.63 -5.40
CA LYS A 220 -2.08 22.27 -6.27
C LYS A 220 -1.64 20.80 -6.15
N GLN A 221 -2.19 20.07 -5.19
CA GLN A 221 -1.77 18.71 -4.85
C GLN A 221 -2.32 17.70 -5.85
N ARG A 222 -1.64 16.58 -6.04
CA ARG A 222 -2.06 15.54 -7.00
C ARG A 222 -3.18 14.68 -6.41
N PHE A 223 -4.14 14.26 -7.25
CA PHE A 223 -5.22 13.37 -6.87
C PHE A 223 -5.59 12.53 -8.09
N ASP A 224 -4.98 11.35 -8.17
CA ASP A 224 -4.85 10.61 -9.41
C ASP A 224 -5.26 9.13 -9.22
N LEU A 225 -5.47 8.38 -10.29
CA LEU A 225 -5.92 6.98 -10.26
C LEU A 225 -5.19 6.14 -11.30
N VAL A 226 -4.60 5.02 -10.87
CA VAL A 226 -4.25 3.91 -11.76
C VAL A 226 -5.50 3.07 -12.03
N VAL A 227 -5.93 3.04 -13.29
CA VAL A 227 -7.23 2.51 -13.72
C VAL A 227 -7.25 0.98 -13.65
N GLY A 228 -8.32 0.44 -13.09
CA GLY A 228 -8.64 -0.98 -12.98
C GLY A 228 -9.02 -1.62 -14.32
N ASP A 229 -9.02 -2.95 -14.38
CA ASP A 229 -9.31 -3.69 -15.61
C ASP A 229 -9.97 -5.04 -15.28
N GLU A 230 -11.04 -5.40 -15.99
CA GLU A 230 -11.72 -6.68 -15.79
C GLU A 230 -10.85 -7.90 -16.12
N ARG A 231 -9.85 -7.74 -16.98
CA ARG A 231 -8.88 -8.79 -17.30
C ARG A 231 -8.01 -9.20 -16.10
N LEU A 232 -8.02 -8.42 -15.01
CA LEU A 232 -7.45 -8.86 -13.73
C LEU A 232 -8.03 -10.18 -13.22
N PHE A 233 -9.24 -10.57 -13.66
CA PHE A 233 -9.81 -11.88 -13.33
C PHE A 233 -8.87 -13.05 -13.69
N GLU A 234 -8.05 -12.92 -14.74
CA GLU A 234 -7.03 -13.91 -15.10
C GLU A 234 -6.03 -14.21 -13.97
N PHE A 235 -5.76 -13.22 -13.11
CA PHE A 235 -4.87 -13.36 -11.96
C PHE A 235 -5.57 -13.90 -10.72
N THR A 236 -6.89 -14.06 -10.77
CA THR A 236 -7.67 -14.70 -9.69
C THR A 236 -7.83 -16.21 -9.91
N LEU A 237 -7.52 -16.69 -11.12
CA LEU A 237 -7.56 -18.10 -11.49
C LEU A 237 -6.17 -18.74 -11.33
N ASP A 238 -6.15 -20.05 -11.13
CA ASP A 238 -4.90 -20.82 -10.97
C ASP A 238 -4.16 -21.16 -12.28
N GLY A 239 -4.47 -20.48 -13.38
CA GLY A 239 -3.90 -20.78 -14.71
C GLY A 239 -2.48 -20.27 -14.95
N ARG A 240 -1.96 -19.37 -14.10
CA ARG A 240 -0.63 -18.76 -14.25
C ARG A 240 0.43 -19.56 -13.49
N THR A 241 1.61 -19.71 -14.08
CA THR A 241 2.77 -20.33 -13.42
C THR A 241 3.29 -19.46 -12.27
N GLU A 242 3.98 -20.07 -11.30
CA GLU A 242 4.60 -19.32 -10.20
C GLU A 242 5.60 -18.26 -10.69
N ARG A 243 6.30 -18.52 -11.80
CA ARG A 243 7.22 -17.54 -12.40
C ARG A 243 6.49 -16.31 -12.92
N GLU A 244 5.35 -16.48 -13.59
CA GLU A 244 4.54 -15.36 -14.08
C GLU A 244 3.95 -14.55 -12.92
N ARG A 245 3.48 -15.22 -11.86
CA ARG A 245 2.98 -14.57 -10.64
C ARG A 245 4.09 -13.78 -9.94
N ALA A 246 5.30 -14.33 -9.85
CA ALA A 246 6.43 -13.66 -9.25
C ALA A 246 6.84 -12.40 -10.03
N ASP A 247 6.87 -12.46 -11.37
CA ASP A 247 7.18 -11.28 -12.19
C ASP A 247 6.06 -10.23 -12.08
N ALA A 248 4.79 -10.63 -12.15
CA ALA A 248 3.66 -9.73 -11.94
C ALA A 248 3.71 -9.03 -10.58
N LEU A 249 4.03 -9.76 -9.50
CA LEU A 249 4.19 -9.21 -8.16
C LEU A 249 5.34 -8.18 -8.11
N SER A 250 6.50 -8.53 -8.67
CA SER A 250 7.64 -7.61 -8.78
C SER A 250 7.29 -6.33 -9.55
N ARG A 251 6.56 -6.45 -10.67
CA ARG A 251 6.13 -5.30 -11.47
C ARG A 251 5.15 -4.40 -10.70
N PHE A 252 4.26 -5.00 -9.92
CA PHE A 252 3.35 -4.24 -9.05
C PHE A 252 4.08 -3.52 -7.92
N HIS A 253 5.07 -4.14 -7.29
CA HIS A 253 5.91 -3.47 -6.28
C HIS A 253 6.65 -2.28 -6.87
N ASP A 254 7.17 -2.39 -8.09
CA ASP A 254 7.82 -1.26 -8.77
C ASP A 254 6.86 -0.12 -9.11
N LEU A 255 5.63 -0.45 -9.56
CA LEU A 255 4.58 0.55 -9.73
C LEU A 255 4.36 1.29 -8.40
N VAL A 256 4.11 0.56 -7.32
CA VAL A 256 3.85 1.15 -6.00
C VAL A 256 5.04 2.01 -5.54
N ALA A 257 6.28 1.53 -5.70
CA ALA A 257 7.48 2.29 -5.35
C ALA A 257 7.56 3.63 -6.11
N GLN A 258 7.30 3.62 -7.43
CA GLN A 258 7.29 4.83 -8.24
C GLN A 258 6.18 5.80 -7.87
N LEU A 259 5.02 5.30 -7.45
CA LEU A 259 3.92 6.13 -6.98
C LEU A 259 4.25 6.75 -5.62
N ARG A 260 4.77 5.98 -4.67
CA ARG A 260 5.15 6.51 -3.33
C ARG A 260 6.19 7.62 -3.39
N ALA A 261 7.01 7.67 -4.45
CA ALA A 261 7.95 8.76 -4.68
C ALA A 261 7.27 10.09 -5.10
N LYS A 262 5.99 10.06 -5.50
CA LYS A 262 5.24 11.20 -6.05
C LYS A 262 4.01 11.61 -5.24
N TYR A 263 3.48 10.71 -4.42
CA TYR A 263 2.26 10.92 -3.64
C TYR A 263 2.52 10.64 -2.17
N ASP A 264 1.93 11.44 -1.28
CA ASP A 264 1.95 11.21 0.15
C ASP A 264 1.23 9.92 0.52
N LEU A 265 0.16 9.58 -0.23
CA LEU A 265 -0.67 8.40 -0.03
C LEU A 265 -0.90 7.64 -1.33
N VAL A 266 -0.64 6.34 -1.32
CA VAL A 266 -1.04 5.38 -2.36
C VAL A 266 -2.12 4.48 -1.78
N VAL A 267 -3.32 4.49 -2.34
CA VAL A 267 -4.49 3.78 -1.81
C VAL A 267 -4.85 2.63 -2.73
N ILE A 268 -4.80 1.40 -2.24
CA ILE A 268 -5.13 0.21 -3.01
C ILE A 268 -6.55 -0.24 -2.63
N ASP A 269 -7.48 -0.20 -3.59
CA ASP A 269 -8.79 -0.86 -3.47
C ASP A 269 -8.70 -2.24 -4.12
N VAL A 270 -9.08 -3.30 -3.41
CA VAL A 270 -8.90 -4.68 -3.87
C VAL A 270 -10.14 -5.51 -3.58
N ASN A 271 -10.36 -6.54 -4.40
CA ASN A 271 -11.52 -7.41 -4.32
C ASN A 271 -11.63 -8.16 -2.97
N PRO A 272 -12.85 -8.54 -2.54
CA PRO A 272 -13.11 -9.21 -1.26
C PRO A 272 -12.82 -10.72 -1.29
N CYS A 273 -11.73 -11.17 -1.92
CA CYS A 273 -11.39 -12.60 -2.02
C CYS A 273 -9.91 -12.79 -1.79
N ALA A 274 -9.50 -13.77 -0.97
CA ALA A 274 -8.10 -14.11 -0.75
C ALA A 274 -7.47 -14.73 -2.03
N THR A 275 -6.95 -13.87 -2.89
CA THR A 275 -6.41 -14.22 -4.22
C THR A 275 -4.98 -13.67 -4.37
N PHE A 276 -4.34 -13.92 -5.52
CA PHE A 276 -3.04 -13.31 -5.85
C PHE A 276 -3.09 -11.77 -5.78
N LEU A 277 -4.21 -11.15 -6.15
CA LEU A 277 -4.40 -9.70 -6.05
C LEU A 277 -4.36 -9.20 -4.59
N THR A 278 -4.93 -9.97 -3.67
CA THR A 278 -4.80 -9.71 -2.23
C THR A 278 -3.36 -9.78 -1.78
N ARG A 279 -2.59 -10.78 -2.25
CA ARG A 279 -1.16 -10.89 -1.96
C ARG A 279 -0.41 -9.66 -2.44
N CYS A 280 -0.70 -9.16 -3.64
CA CYS A 280 -0.12 -7.92 -4.15
C CYS A 280 -0.43 -6.73 -3.21
N ALA A 281 -1.71 -6.52 -2.85
CA ALA A 281 -2.12 -5.43 -1.97
C ALA A 281 -1.51 -5.50 -0.56
N VAL A 282 -1.49 -6.70 0.05
CA VAL A 282 -1.00 -6.91 1.42
C VAL A 282 0.52 -6.75 1.52
N THR A 283 1.26 -7.24 0.52
CA THR A 283 2.73 -7.13 0.49
C THR A 283 3.19 -5.72 0.13
N ALA A 284 2.43 -4.97 -0.66
CA ALA A 284 2.79 -3.60 -1.04
C ALA A 284 2.35 -2.52 -0.04
N SER A 285 1.49 -2.86 0.94
CA SER A 285 0.92 -1.90 1.88
C SER A 285 1.73 -1.76 3.17
N ASP A 286 1.92 -0.52 3.63
CA ASP A 286 2.37 -0.25 5.00
C ASP A 286 1.25 -0.52 5.99
N HIS A 287 0.02 -0.18 5.61
CA HIS A 287 -1.14 -0.18 6.49
C HIS A 287 -2.36 -0.79 5.81
N ILE A 288 -3.15 -1.54 6.57
CA ILE A 288 -4.38 -2.15 6.09
C ILE A 288 -5.56 -1.52 6.84
N VAL A 289 -6.56 -1.06 6.10
CA VAL A 289 -7.83 -0.59 6.66
C VAL A 289 -8.90 -1.61 6.30
N ALA A 290 -9.58 -2.12 7.32
CA ALA A 290 -10.68 -3.05 7.22
C ALA A 290 -12.01 -2.35 7.52
N PRO A 291 -12.81 -2.01 6.50
CA PRO A 291 -14.16 -1.51 6.68
C PRO A 291 -15.06 -2.60 7.24
N VAL A 292 -15.82 -2.30 8.29
CA VAL A 292 -16.74 -3.25 8.91
C VAL A 292 -18.12 -2.61 9.03
N ARG A 293 -19.14 -3.31 8.56
CA ARG A 293 -20.53 -2.94 8.86
C ARG A 293 -20.98 -3.64 10.13
N PRO A 294 -21.65 -2.96 11.06
CA PRO A 294 -22.18 -3.59 12.26
C PRO A 294 -23.28 -4.60 11.91
N GLU A 295 -22.89 -5.86 11.83
CA GLU A 295 -23.76 -6.98 11.51
C GLU A 295 -23.30 -8.21 12.28
N LYS A 296 -24.19 -9.20 12.43
CA LYS A 296 -23.82 -10.51 12.98
C LYS A 296 -22.64 -11.08 12.18
N TYR A 297 -21.63 -11.63 12.87
CA TYR A 297 -20.39 -12.20 12.31
C TYR A 297 -19.35 -11.21 11.78
N SER A 298 -19.42 -9.93 12.17
CA SER A 298 -18.40 -8.93 11.82
C SER A 298 -17.00 -9.32 12.32
N LEU A 299 -16.89 -9.80 13.56
CA LEU A 299 -15.63 -10.25 14.14
C LEU A 299 -15.08 -11.50 13.43
N THR A 300 -15.94 -12.42 13.00
CA THR A 300 -15.53 -13.60 12.22
C THR A 300 -14.84 -13.21 10.92
N GLY A 301 -15.41 -12.25 10.17
CA GLY A 301 -14.80 -11.74 8.94
C GLY A 301 -13.44 -11.06 9.19
N LEU A 302 -13.31 -10.32 10.29
CA LEU A 302 -12.05 -9.72 10.71
C LEU A 302 -10.99 -10.77 11.05
N ASN A 303 -11.35 -11.81 11.82
CA ASN A 303 -10.44 -12.91 12.15
C ASN A 303 -9.92 -13.62 10.89
N MET A 304 -10.80 -13.88 9.91
CA MET A 304 -10.38 -14.48 8.64
C MET A 304 -9.42 -13.57 7.87
N LEU A 305 -9.67 -12.25 7.86
CA LEU A 305 -8.79 -11.28 7.22
C LEU A 305 -7.42 -11.24 7.90
N GLU A 306 -7.36 -11.20 9.23
CA GLU A 306 -6.11 -11.27 9.99
C GLU A 306 -5.35 -12.56 9.64
N GLN A 307 -6.01 -13.71 9.62
CA GLN A 307 -5.37 -14.98 9.29
C GLN A 307 -4.76 -14.96 7.88
N VAL A 308 -5.48 -14.48 6.87
CA VAL A 308 -5.00 -14.38 5.48
C VAL A 308 -3.82 -13.42 5.38
N THR A 309 -3.93 -12.24 5.99
CA THR A 309 -2.84 -11.24 5.97
C THR A 309 -1.58 -11.74 6.69
N ARG A 310 -1.75 -12.44 7.81
CA ARG A 310 -0.67 -13.10 8.56
C ARG A 310 0.02 -14.17 7.73
N GLN A 311 -0.73 -15.00 7.02
CA GLN A 311 -0.17 -16.02 6.12
C GLN A 311 0.62 -15.38 4.98
N ILE A 312 0.09 -14.32 4.36
CA ILE A 312 0.77 -13.61 3.28
C ILE A 312 2.06 -12.95 3.75
N ARG A 313 2.04 -12.26 4.90
CA ARG A 313 3.23 -11.59 5.46
C ARG A 313 4.20 -12.55 6.14
N GLY A 314 3.79 -13.80 6.38
CA GLY A 314 4.59 -14.81 7.09
C GLY A 314 4.82 -14.51 8.56
N ARG A 315 4.08 -13.56 9.16
CA ARG A 315 4.19 -13.18 10.58
C ARG A 315 2.92 -12.53 11.12
N PRO A 316 2.71 -12.51 12.45
CA PRO A 316 1.59 -11.78 13.07
C PRO A 316 1.60 -10.29 12.70
N LEU A 317 0.41 -9.71 12.53
CA LEU A 317 0.26 -8.27 12.31
C LEU A 317 0.50 -7.48 13.60
N LYS A 318 1.03 -6.26 13.46
CA LYS A 318 0.99 -5.26 14.54
C LYS A 318 -0.29 -4.46 14.44
N SER A 319 -0.81 -4.03 15.59
CA SER A 319 -1.98 -3.15 15.63
C SER A 319 -1.74 -1.78 14.99
N SER A 320 -0.48 -1.36 14.85
CA SER A 320 -0.09 -0.15 14.11
C SER A 320 -0.20 -0.31 12.60
N GLU A 321 -0.25 -1.53 12.07
CA GLU A 321 -0.29 -1.85 10.63
C GLU A 321 -1.71 -2.16 10.14
N PHE A 322 -2.68 -2.13 11.06
CA PHE A 322 -4.06 -2.51 10.79
C PHE A 322 -5.02 -1.54 11.45
N SER A 323 -6.15 -1.26 10.80
CA SER A 323 -7.21 -0.44 11.37
C SER A 323 -8.58 -0.97 11.01
N VAL A 324 -9.47 -1.00 11.99
CA VAL A 324 -10.88 -1.34 11.77
C VAL A 324 -11.68 -0.04 11.72
N LEU A 325 -12.34 0.20 10.60
CA LEU A 325 -13.22 1.36 10.40
C LEU A 325 -14.67 0.90 10.35
N LEU A 326 -15.48 1.32 11.32
CA LEU A 326 -16.92 1.05 11.30
C LEU A 326 -17.59 1.90 10.22
N ASN A 327 -18.44 1.28 9.42
CA ASN A 327 -19.17 1.89 8.32
C ASN A 327 -20.67 1.59 8.43
N GLY A 328 -21.50 2.56 8.10
CA GLY A 328 -22.94 2.41 8.11
C GLY A 328 -23.54 2.38 9.51
N VAL A 329 -22.91 3.04 10.49
CA VAL A 329 -23.43 3.17 11.85
C VAL A 329 -24.65 4.10 11.86
N ALA A 330 -25.67 3.77 12.63
CA ALA A 330 -26.86 4.60 12.76
C ALA A 330 -26.54 5.93 13.46
N ASP A 331 -27.11 7.03 12.95
CA ASP A 331 -26.94 8.38 13.52
C ASP A 331 -27.55 8.53 14.93
N ARG A 332 -28.44 7.61 15.34
CA ARG A 332 -29.04 7.57 16.67
C ARG A 332 -29.21 6.13 17.12
N PRO A 333 -28.96 5.81 18.41
CA PRO A 333 -29.38 4.54 18.98
C PRO A 333 -30.88 4.36 18.73
N ARG A 334 -31.32 3.16 18.36
CA ARG A 334 -32.76 2.87 18.27
C ARG A 334 -33.36 2.86 19.67
N THR A 335 -33.63 4.04 20.23
CA THR A 335 -34.24 4.22 21.54
C THR A 335 -35.71 3.81 21.49
N ARG A 336 -35.96 2.51 21.71
CA ARG A 336 -37.14 1.93 22.38
C ARG A 336 -36.90 0.41 22.52
N GLY A 337 -36.20 0.02 23.57
CA GLY A 337 -36.12 -1.38 24.04
C GLY A 337 -35.44 -2.40 23.09
N GLY A 338 -34.76 -1.96 22.03
CA GLY A 338 -34.07 -2.82 21.08
C GLY A 338 -32.57 -2.92 21.34
N TYR A 339 -32.00 -4.09 21.08
CA TYR A 339 -30.55 -4.34 21.09
C TYR A 339 -29.85 -3.43 20.06
N ASP A 340 -28.94 -2.56 20.53
CA ASP A 340 -28.12 -1.70 19.67
C ASP A 340 -27.00 -2.53 19.05
N VAL A 341 -27.23 -3.00 17.83
CA VAL A 341 -26.29 -3.83 17.07
C VAL A 341 -24.97 -3.09 16.80
N ASP A 342 -25.02 -1.77 16.65
CA ASP A 342 -23.84 -0.96 16.33
C ASP A 342 -22.93 -0.87 17.55
N GLN A 343 -23.52 -0.53 18.70
CA GLN A 343 -22.81 -0.50 19.97
C GLN A 343 -22.27 -1.89 20.34
N ALA A 344 -23.12 -2.93 20.23
CA ALA A 344 -22.71 -4.29 20.56
C ALA A 344 -21.56 -4.79 19.67
N THR A 345 -21.62 -4.52 18.35
CA THR A 345 -20.53 -4.89 17.44
C THR A 345 -19.25 -4.12 17.78
N ARG A 346 -19.37 -2.83 18.14
CA ARG A 346 -18.22 -2.01 18.55
C ARG A 346 -17.58 -2.57 19.82
N GLU A 347 -18.38 -2.90 20.83
CA GLU A 347 -17.92 -3.50 22.09
C GLU A 347 -17.28 -4.87 21.88
N GLU A 348 -17.88 -5.72 21.03
CA GLU A 348 -17.33 -7.02 20.65
C GLU A 348 -15.94 -6.88 20.00
N ILE A 349 -15.78 -5.96 19.05
CA ILE A 349 -14.49 -5.68 18.39
C ILE A 349 -13.50 -5.05 19.38
N ALA A 350 -13.96 -4.14 20.24
CA ALA A 350 -13.13 -3.47 21.25
C ALA A 350 -12.58 -4.46 22.30
N ALA A 351 -13.35 -5.48 22.66
CA ALA A 351 -12.95 -6.53 23.58
C ALA A 351 -12.02 -7.58 22.94
N ALA A 352 -11.93 -7.64 21.61
CA ALA A 352 -11.07 -8.60 20.92
C ALA A 352 -9.58 -8.20 21.05
N PRO A 353 -8.67 -9.11 21.45
CA PRO A 353 -7.29 -8.76 21.81
C PRO A 353 -6.52 -7.96 20.75
N PHE A 354 -6.59 -8.39 19.48
CA PHE A 354 -5.92 -7.70 18.37
C PHE A 354 -6.75 -6.49 17.88
N PHE A 355 -8.04 -6.70 17.60
CA PHE A 355 -8.86 -5.68 16.94
C PHE A 355 -9.26 -4.52 17.83
N GLY A 356 -9.32 -4.67 19.15
CA GLY A 356 -9.63 -3.55 20.03
C GLY A 356 -8.60 -2.43 19.94
N SER A 357 -7.33 -2.79 19.84
CA SER A 357 -6.24 -1.84 19.61
C SER A 357 -6.20 -1.29 18.18
N ALA A 358 -6.76 -2.01 17.20
CA ALA A 358 -6.85 -1.60 15.81
C ALA A 358 -8.12 -0.78 15.50
N LEU A 359 -9.13 -0.79 16.37
CA LEU A 359 -10.40 -0.10 16.18
C LEU A 359 -10.19 1.42 16.17
N LEU A 360 -10.69 2.07 15.13
CA LEU A 360 -10.66 3.52 15.02
C LEU A 360 -11.74 4.14 15.89
N GLY A 361 -11.45 5.32 16.45
CA GLY A 361 -12.43 6.12 17.17
C GLY A 361 -13.61 6.51 16.27
N PRO A 362 -13.33 7.16 15.11
CA PRO A 362 -14.33 7.54 14.13
C PRO A 362 -15.09 6.36 13.56
N ALA A 363 -16.37 6.59 13.29
CA ALA A 363 -17.23 5.70 12.53
C ALA A 363 -17.95 6.48 11.43
N ILE A 364 -18.18 5.83 10.29
CA ILE A 364 -18.87 6.45 9.16
C ILE A 364 -20.37 6.16 9.29
N PRO A 365 -21.22 7.19 9.36
CA PRO A 365 -22.66 7.00 9.51
C PRO A 365 -23.28 6.40 8.25
N TYR A 366 -24.41 5.71 8.42
CA TYR A 366 -25.20 5.24 7.28
C TYR A 366 -25.77 6.43 6.52
N THR A 367 -25.49 6.47 5.22
CA THR A 367 -26.02 7.52 4.34
C THR A 367 -26.19 7.01 2.92
N THR A 368 -27.24 7.47 2.25
CA THR A 368 -27.49 7.21 0.83
C THR A 368 -26.62 8.08 -0.07
N HIS A 369 -26.08 9.20 0.45
CA HIS A 369 -25.22 10.11 -0.31
C HIS A 369 -23.92 9.44 -0.78
N LEU A 370 -23.34 8.56 0.04
CA LEU A 370 -22.18 7.74 -0.33
C LEU A 370 -22.50 6.68 -1.40
N ARG A 371 -23.79 6.39 -1.67
CA ARG A 371 -24.23 5.43 -2.69
C ARG A 371 -24.58 6.07 -4.02
N THR A 372 -24.67 7.40 -4.09
CA THR A 372 -25.07 8.06 -5.34
C THR A 372 -23.97 7.89 -6.39
N THR A 373 -24.29 7.14 -7.46
CA THR A 373 -23.51 7.11 -8.69
C THR A 373 -23.42 8.53 -9.25
N PRO A 374 -22.27 8.98 -9.77
CA PRO A 374 -22.22 10.24 -10.50
C PRO A 374 -23.18 10.14 -11.70
N ILE A 375 -24.38 10.68 -11.57
CA ILE A 375 -25.34 10.92 -12.67
C ILE A 375 -24.59 11.65 -13.79
N ASP A 376 -24.85 11.34 -15.07
CA ASP A 376 -24.07 11.76 -16.26
C ASP A 376 -23.64 13.25 -16.36
N ARG A 377 -24.25 14.16 -15.57
CA ARG A 377 -23.78 15.54 -15.38
C ARG A 377 -22.45 15.70 -14.61
N TYR A 378 -21.98 14.68 -13.91
CA TYR A 378 -20.77 14.73 -13.06
C TYR A 378 -19.49 14.24 -13.76
N VAL A 379 -19.61 13.81 -15.02
CA VAL A 379 -18.51 13.28 -15.86
C VAL A 379 -17.41 14.32 -16.14
N VAL A 380 -17.71 15.62 -16.02
CA VAL A 380 -16.71 16.68 -16.24
C VAL A 380 -15.77 16.82 -15.05
N ASN A 381 -16.11 16.28 -13.88
CA ASN A 381 -15.25 16.30 -12.70
C ASN A 381 -15.64 15.24 -11.65
N PRO A 382 -14.85 14.18 -11.51
CA PRO A 382 -15.21 13.11 -10.58
C PRO A 382 -14.99 13.48 -9.12
N ILE A 383 -14.17 14.50 -8.87
CA ILE A 383 -14.22 15.26 -7.63
C ILE A 383 -15.22 16.38 -7.84
N SER A 384 -16.51 16.07 -8.06
CA SER A 384 -17.51 17.10 -7.87
C SER A 384 -17.53 17.40 -6.37
N LEU A 385 -16.63 18.30 -6.01
CA LEU A 385 -16.69 19.24 -4.93
C LEU A 385 -18.07 19.88 -4.86
N THR A 386 -19.00 19.70 -5.81
CA THR A 386 -20.39 20.15 -5.71
C THR A 386 -21.29 19.13 -5.01
N ALA A 387 -21.06 17.81 -5.17
CA ALA A 387 -21.71 16.78 -4.35
C ALA A 387 -21.10 16.73 -2.93
N MET A 388 -19.79 16.99 -2.81
CA MET A 388 -19.15 17.26 -1.52
C MET A 388 -19.51 18.67 -0.99
N LYS A 389 -19.60 19.76 -1.77
CA LYS A 389 -20.04 21.08 -1.26
C LYS A 389 -21.53 21.09 -0.90
N GLN A 390 -22.33 20.20 -1.48
CA GLN A 390 -23.66 19.83 -0.97
C GLN A 390 -23.56 18.80 0.17
N PHE A 391 -22.54 18.92 1.04
CA PHE A 391 -22.54 18.36 2.40
C PHE A 391 -23.73 18.95 3.15
N ALA A 392 -24.92 18.38 2.96
CA ALA A 392 -26.07 18.64 3.82
C ALA A 392 -25.86 18.09 5.24
N GLN A 393 -24.71 17.45 5.53
CA GLN A 393 -24.41 16.86 6.84
C GLN A 393 -22.94 17.10 7.22
N ARG A 394 -22.71 18.18 7.98
CA ARG A 394 -21.44 18.49 8.66
C ARG A 394 -20.82 17.26 9.35
N MET A 395 -21.67 16.43 9.96
CA MET A 395 -21.29 15.19 10.65
C MET A 395 -20.54 14.19 9.74
N LEU A 396 -21.03 13.93 8.53
CA LEU A 396 -20.39 12.97 7.61
C LEU A 396 -18.99 13.46 7.20
N LYS A 397 -18.86 14.76 6.93
CA LYS A 397 -17.58 15.39 6.60
C LYS A 397 -16.57 15.23 7.75
N GLU A 398 -17.00 15.56 8.97
CA GLU A 398 -16.18 15.43 10.17
C GLU A 398 -15.76 13.97 10.42
N SER A 399 -16.67 13.01 10.26
CA SER A 399 -16.35 11.57 10.37
C SER A 399 -15.33 11.10 9.34
N LEU A 400 -15.47 11.50 8.06
CA LEU A 400 -14.52 11.13 7.00
C LEU A 400 -13.15 11.76 7.22
N ALA A 401 -13.09 13.04 7.58
CA ALA A 401 -11.84 13.73 7.86
C ALA A 401 -11.15 13.15 9.10
N SER A 402 -11.89 12.88 10.17
CA SER A 402 -11.34 12.25 11.38
C SER A 402 -10.84 10.84 11.11
N ALA A 403 -11.57 10.04 10.33
CA ALA A 403 -11.12 8.71 9.91
C ALA A 403 -9.83 8.79 9.09
N ALA A 404 -9.74 9.75 8.15
CA ALA A 404 -8.53 9.99 7.37
C ALA A 404 -7.34 10.34 8.26
N ILE A 405 -7.50 11.28 9.21
CA ILE A 405 -6.46 11.69 10.15
C ILE A 405 -5.95 10.48 10.94
N ASP A 406 -6.85 9.69 11.52
CA ASP A 406 -6.47 8.53 12.35
C ASP A 406 -5.77 7.44 11.54
N ILE A 407 -6.25 7.16 10.32
CA ILE A 407 -5.63 6.19 9.41
C ILE A 407 -4.22 6.65 9.03
N ILE A 408 -4.08 7.90 8.61
CA ILE A 408 -2.81 8.50 8.17
C ILE A 408 -1.79 8.49 9.32
N LYS A 409 -2.22 8.90 10.51
CA LYS A 409 -1.37 8.90 11.71
C LYS A 409 -0.89 7.48 12.06
N ARG A 410 -1.76 6.48 12.01
CA ARG A 410 -1.38 5.08 12.25
C ARG A 410 -0.46 4.53 11.16
N ALA A 411 -0.74 4.85 9.90
CA ALA A 411 0.11 4.51 8.77
C ALA A 411 1.47 5.25 8.78
N GLY A 412 1.65 6.25 9.66
CA GLY A 412 2.86 7.03 9.83
C GLY A 412 3.13 8.02 8.69
N ALA A 413 2.08 8.58 8.07
CA ALA A 413 2.14 9.51 6.95
C ALA A 413 1.78 10.96 7.31
#